data_AF-L8TPZ8-F1
#
_entry.id   AF-L8TPZ8-F1
#
_cell.length_a   1.000
_cell.length_b   1.000
_cell.length_c   1.000
_cell.angle_alpha   90.00
_cell.angle_beta   90.00
_cell.angle_gamma   90.00
#
_symmetry.space_group_name_H-M   'P 1'
#
loop_
_entity.id
_entity.type
_entity.pdbx_description
1 polymer ?
#
loop_
_entity_poly.entity_id
_entity_poly.type
_entity_poly.pdbx_seq_one_letter_code
_entity_poly.pdbx_strand_id
1 'polypeptide(L)'
;MQGKFVHVAALRLGSDADPAAPGAAITEALCGSWQHPPPCPLAAHHTATELVAGTLRLRTIFAADAAQEDEVRRRIGAALGRGSMAGPDGKSSRWTLLEAAPGELTAAEREHVERIAGT
;
A
#
# COMPACT_ATOMS: atom_id res chain seq x y z
N MET A 1 -16.16 1.30 14.30
CA MET A 1 -16.95 1.19 13.04
C MET A 1 -15.97 1.00 11.91
N GLN A 2 -16.24 0.12 10.93
CA GLN A 2 -15.31 -0.08 9.83
C GLN A 2 -15.35 1.11 8.87
N GLY A 3 -14.22 1.79 8.72
CA GLY A 3 -14.00 2.87 7.76
C GLY A 3 -13.37 2.36 6.47
N LYS A 4 -13.51 3.16 5.40
CA LYS A 4 -12.97 2.89 4.07
C LYS A 4 -12.14 4.09 3.66
N PHE A 5 -10.91 3.83 3.26
CA PHE A 5 -9.91 4.88 3.08
C PHE A 5 -9.06 4.63 1.84
N VAL A 6 -8.41 5.69 1.36
CA VAL A 6 -7.30 5.58 0.42
C VAL A 6 -6.09 6.36 0.93
N HIS A 7 -4.91 5.80 0.73
CA HIS A 7 -3.64 6.46 0.91
C HIS A 7 -2.93 6.55 -0.45
N VAL A 8 -2.55 7.75 -0.83
CA VAL A 8 -1.86 8.02 -2.09
C VAL A 8 -0.39 8.27 -1.81
N ALA A 9 0.47 7.78 -2.70
CA ALA A 9 1.90 8.05 -2.62
C ALA A 9 2.50 8.20 -4.01
N ALA A 10 3.64 8.90 -4.10
CA ALA A 10 4.45 8.92 -5.30
C ALA A 10 5.92 8.65 -4.97
N LEU A 11 6.55 7.83 -5.81
CA LEU A 11 7.91 7.34 -5.64
C LEU A 11 8.74 7.61 -6.88
N ARG A 12 10.03 7.84 -6.68
CA ARG A 12 11.04 7.69 -7.73
C ARG A 12 11.67 6.32 -7.59
N LEU A 13 11.55 5.48 -8.62
CA LEU A 13 12.20 4.18 -8.65
C LEU A 13 13.70 4.32 -8.94
N GLY A 14 14.52 3.47 -8.32
CA GLY A 14 15.91 3.29 -8.72
C GLY A 14 15.99 2.64 -10.10
N SER A 15 17.15 2.76 -10.76
CA SER A 15 17.45 1.98 -11.96
C SER A 15 17.30 0.49 -11.64
N ASP A 16 16.53 -0.23 -12.46
CA ASP A 16 16.25 -1.67 -12.32
C ASP A 16 15.37 -2.07 -11.13
N ALA A 17 14.73 -1.12 -10.43
CA ALA A 17 13.79 -1.46 -9.36
C ALA A 17 12.48 -2.05 -9.93
N ASP A 18 12.02 -3.15 -9.33
CA ASP A 18 10.73 -3.74 -9.63
C ASP A 18 9.59 -2.78 -9.21
N PRO A 19 8.71 -2.32 -10.13
CA PRO A 19 7.57 -1.47 -9.82
C PRO A 19 6.57 -2.08 -8.83
N ALA A 20 6.54 -3.41 -8.69
CA ALA A 20 5.67 -4.10 -7.73
C ALA A 20 6.22 -4.08 -6.29
N ALA A 21 7.53 -3.86 -6.11
CA ALA A 21 8.18 -3.95 -4.80
C ALA A 21 7.62 -2.99 -3.74
N PRO A 22 7.27 -1.73 -4.04
CA PRO A 22 6.67 -0.85 -3.04
C PRO A 22 5.29 -1.33 -2.56
N GLY A 23 4.48 -1.93 -3.45
CA GLY A 23 3.21 -2.53 -3.08
C GLY A 23 3.38 -3.75 -2.18
N ALA A 24 4.37 -4.59 -2.50
CA ALA A 24 4.76 -5.72 -1.65
C ALA A 24 5.21 -5.26 -0.25
N ALA A 25 5.96 -4.16 -0.15
CA ALA A 25 6.41 -3.62 1.15
C ALA A 25 5.23 -3.16 2.01
N ILE A 26 4.20 -2.58 1.38
CA ILE A 26 2.94 -2.22 2.05
C ILE A 26 2.23 -3.47 2.57
N THR A 27 2.10 -4.51 1.72
CA THR A 27 1.47 -5.77 2.12
C THR A 27 2.17 -6.42 3.30
N GLU A 28 3.51 -6.50 3.28
CA GLU A 28 4.27 -7.03 4.42
C GLU A 28 4.00 -6.24 5.71
N ALA A 29 3.98 -4.91 5.64
CA ALA A 29 3.77 -4.05 6.80
C ALA A 29 2.35 -4.14 7.39
N LEU A 30 1.33 -4.35 6.56
CA LEU A 30 -0.08 -4.42 6.97
C LEU A 30 -0.51 -5.83 7.37
N CYS A 31 -0.05 -6.85 6.64
CA CYS A 31 -0.37 -8.25 6.93
C CYS A 31 0.44 -8.82 8.08
N GLY A 32 1.67 -8.33 8.31
CA GLY A 32 2.64 -8.90 9.25
C GLY A 32 3.25 -10.23 8.76
N SER A 33 2.43 -11.11 8.19
CA SER A 33 2.87 -12.31 7.47
C SER A 33 2.20 -12.40 6.10
N TRP A 34 2.94 -12.86 5.09
CA TRP A 34 2.44 -13.08 3.73
C TRP A 34 1.27 -14.08 3.66
N GLN A 35 1.20 -14.98 4.64
CA GLN A 35 0.14 -15.95 4.78
C GLN A 35 -0.57 -15.68 6.11
N HIS A 36 -1.84 -15.28 6.02
CA HIS A 36 -2.77 -15.21 7.15
C HIS A 36 -4.16 -15.65 6.65
N PRO A 37 -5.01 -16.26 7.50
CA PRO A 37 -6.40 -16.47 7.15
C PRO A 37 -7.10 -15.10 7.01
N PRO A 38 -8.10 -14.96 6.11
CA PRO A 38 -8.94 -13.77 6.09
C PRO A 38 -9.80 -13.66 7.37
N PRO A 39 -10.17 -12.44 7.79
CA PRO A 39 -9.78 -11.14 7.21
C PRO A 39 -8.34 -10.73 7.57
N CYS A 40 -7.79 -9.74 6.86
CA CYS A 40 -6.44 -9.24 7.12
C CYS A 40 -6.31 -8.68 8.56
N PRO A 41 -5.21 -8.98 9.30
CA PRO A 41 -5.14 -8.69 10.73
C PRO A 41 -5.29 -7.22 11.11
N LEU A 42 -4.77 -6.31 10.27
CA LEU A 42 -4.86 -4.87 10.50
C LEU A 42 -5.86 -4.19 9.57
N ALA A 43 -5.76 -4.44 8.27
CA ALA A 43 -6.63 -3.83 7.28
C ALA A 43 -6.69 -4.65 5.99
N ALA A 44 -7.90 -5.00 5.53
CA ALA A 44 -8.07 -5.51 4.18
C ALA A 44 -7.69 -4.41 3.19
N HIS A 45 -6.77 -4.68 2.26
CA HIS A 45 -6.18 -3.64 1.44
C HIS A 45 -5.86 -4.10 0.02
N HIS A 46 -5.72 -3.13 -0.88
CA HIS A 46 -5.27 -3.33 -2.24
C HIS A 46 -4.45 -2.11 -2.68
N THR A 47 -3.33 -2.34 -3.35
CA THR A 47 -2.45 -1.29 -3.85
C THR A 47 -2.44 -1.30 -5.37
N ALA A 48 -2.97 -0.25 -5.99
CA ALA A 48 -2.81 0.02 -7.41
C ALA A 48 -1.54 0.84 -7.65
N THR A 49 -0.84 0.57 -8.75
CA THR A 49 0.38 1.28 -9.17
C THR A 49 0.26 1.78 -10.60
N GLU A 50 0.74 3.00 -10.87
CA GLU A 50 0.79 3.58 -12.21
C GLU A 50 2.12 4.33 -12.41
N LEU A 51 2.87 4.04 -13.47
CA LEU A 51 4.12 4.73 -13.78
C LEU A 51 3.85 5.87 -14.77
N VAL A 52 3.99 7.12 -14.32
CA VAL A 52 3.74 8.32 -15.13
C VAL A 52 4.99 9.20 -15.13
N ALA A 53 5.56 9.45 -16.32
CA ALA A 53 6.72 10.33 -16.51
C ALA A 53 7.88 10.06 -15.51
N GLY A 54 8.19 8.79 -15.27
CA GLY A 54 9.27 8.37 -14.36
C GLY A 54 8.94 8.42 -12.87
N THR A 55 7.69 8.71 -12.51
CA THR A 55 7.19 8.68 -11.13
C THR A 55 6.18 7.55 -10.96
N LEU A 56 6.41 6.64 -10.02
CA LEU A 56 5.46 5.59 -9.68
C LEU A 56 4.43 6.16 -8.70
N ARG A 57 3.17 6.27 -9.13
CA ARG A 57 2.03 6.63 -8.29
C ARG A 57 1.41 5.37 -7.70
N LEU A 58 1.07 5.43 -6.42
CA LEU A 58 0.42 4.37 -5.68
C LEU A 58 -0.89 4.86 -5.11
N ARG A 59 -1.91 4.02 -5.19
CA ARG A 59 -3.20 4.21 -4.51
C ARG A 59 -3.52 2.96 -3.73
N THR A 60 -3.35 3.05 -2.41
CA THR A 60 -3.64 1.96 -1.47
C THR A 60 -5.01 2.18 -0.87
N ILE A 61 -6.01 1.42 -1.30
CA ILE A 61 -7.32 1.40 -0.68
C ILE A 61 -7.30 0.41 0.49
N PHE A 62 -7.98 0.73 1.57
CA PHE A 62 -8.07 -0.17 2.72
C PHE A 62 -9.35 0.01 3.54
N ALA A 63 -9.80 -1.10 4.13
CA ALA A 63 -10.84 -1.15 5.14
C ALA A 63 -10.24 -1.53 6.49
N ALA A 64 -10.50 -0.72 7.51
CA ALA A 64 -10.00 -0.89 8.87
C ALA A 64 -11.03 -0.37 9.87
N ASP A 65 -10.87 -0.66 11.17
CA ASP A 65 -11.57 0.14 12.17
C ASP A 65 -11.15 1.60 12.01
N ALA A 66 -12.10 2.55 12.04
CA ALA A 66 -11.81 3.97 11.92
C ALA A 66 -10.79 4.46 12.97
N ALA A 67 -10.76 3.87 14.16
CA ALA A 67 -9.76 4.17 15.19
C ALA A 67 -8.34 3.67 14.84
N GLN A 68 -8.20 2.83 13.82
CA GLN A 68 -6.93 2.30 13.33
C GLN A 68 -6.46 2.97 12.02
N GLU A 69 -7.21 3.95 11.49
CA GLU A 69 -6.86 4.63 10.24
C GLU A 69 -5.43 5.19 10.27
N ASP A 70 -5.09 5.94 11.34
CA ASP A 70 -3.78 6.56 11.49
C ASP A 70 -2.66 5.53 11.59
N GLU A 71 -2.90 4.39 12.26
CA GLU A 71 -1.91 3.32 12.38
C GLU A 71 -1.64 2.66 11.02
N VAL A 72 -2.68 2.40 10.21
CA VAL A 72 -2.54 1.86 8.85
C VAL A 72 -1.73 2.83 7.99
N ARG A 73 -2.07 4.11 8.00
CA ARG A 73 -1.35 5.15 7.25
C ARG A 73 0.11 5.27 7.69
N ARG A 74 0.37 5.22 8.99
CA ARG A 74 1.73 5.25 9.56
C ARG A 74 2.55 4.06 9.08
N ARG A 75 1.98 2.85 9.03
CA ARG A 75 2.68 1.65 8.52
C ARG A 75 2.95 1.73 7.02
N ILE A 76 2.00 2.21 6.22
CA ILE A 76 2.21 2.45 4.79
C ILE A 76 3.36 3.44 4.59
N GLY A 77 3.31 4.58 5.28
CA GLY A 77 4.36 5.61 5.21
C GLY A 77 5.73 5.08 5.64
N ALA A 78 5.79 4.30 6.72
CA ALA A 78 7.03 3.68 7.17
C ALA A 78 7.60 2.65 6.18
N ALA A 79 6.74 1.82 5.57
CA ALA A 79 7.13 0.83 4.57
C ALA A 79 7.72 1.51 3.32
N LEU A 80 7.04 2.55 2.81
CA LEU A 80 7.52 3.32 1.67
C LEU A 80 8.77 4.15 2.01
N GLY A 81 8.84 4.70 3.23
CA GLY A 81 9.97 5.49 3.71
C GLY A 81 11.26 4.68 3.91
N ARG A 82 11.18 3.35 4.11
CA ARG A 82 12.37 2.47 4.11
C ARG A 82 13.12 2.49 2.78
N GLY A 83 12.44 2.80 1.67
CA GLY A 83 13.09 3.03 0.37
C GLY A 83 13.65 1.77 -0.31
N SER A 84 13.36 0.59 0.21
CA SER A 84 13.80 -0.66 -0.40
C SER A 84 13.02 -1.88 0.09
N MET A 85 12.97 -2.91 -0.75
CA MET A 85 12.48 -4.23 -0.39
C MET A 85 13.30 -5.31 -1.09
N ALA A 86 13.55 -6.42 -0.40
CA ALA A 86 14.13 -7.60 -0.99
C ALA A 86 13.05 -8.41 -1.71
N GLY A 87 13.32 -8.75 -2.97
CA GLY A 87 12.51 -9.68 -3.76
C GLY A 87 12.81 -11.14 -3.37
N PRO A 88 11.96 -12.08 -3.82
CA PRO A 88 12.14 -13.51 -3.56
C PRO A 88 13.40 -14.10 -4.23
N ASP A 89 13.97 -13.41 -5.21
CA ASP A 89 15.23 -13.75 -5.86
C ASP A 89 16.47 -13.24 -5.09
N GLY A 90 16.28 -12.61 -3.93
CA GLY A 90 17.33 -12.02 -3.11
C GLY A 90 17.82 -10.66 -3.61
N LYS A 91 17.30 -10.14 -4.73
CA LYS A 91 17.65 -8.80 -5.22
C LYS A 91 16.83 -7.75 -4.48
N SER A 92 17.44 -6.60 -4.21
CA SER A 92 16.74 -5.49 -3.56
C SER A 92 16.32 -4.44 -4.59
N SER A 93 15.02 -4.19 -4.67
CA SER A 93 14.45 -3.04 -5.36
C SER A 93 14.55 -1.82 -4.45
N ARG A 94 14.98 -0.68 -5.00
CA ARG A 94 15.14 0.58 -4.27
C ARG A 94 14.28 1.69 -4.86
N TRP A 95 13.85 2.61 -4.02
CA TRP A 95 13.09 3.79 -4.41
C TRP A 95 13.30 4.94 -3.43
N THR A 96 12.81 6.12 -3.80
CA THR A 96 12.73 7.29 -2.93
C THR A 96 11.28 7.74 -2.83
N LEU A 97 10.77 7.85 -1.60
CA LEU A 97 9.45 8.41 -1.32
C LEU A 97 9.46 9.92 -1.60
N LEU A 98 8.54 10.39 -2.44
CA LEU A 98 8.40 11.81 -2.79
C LEU A 98 7.25 12.45 -2.02
N GLU A 99 6.10 11.78 -1.99
CA GLU A 99 4.88 12.22 -1.30
C GLU A 99 4.09 11.02 -0.78
N ALA A 100 3.39 11.21 0.34
CA ALA A 100 2.46 10.25 0.93
C ALA A 100 1.38 11.02 1.72
N ALA A 101 0.10 10.77 1.43
CA ALA A 101 -0.99 11.49 2.05
C ALA A 101 -2.30 10.68 2.04
N PRO A 102 -3.28 11.03 2.89
CA PRO A 102 -4.67 10.68 2.64
C PRO A 102 -5.13 11.16 1.27
N GLY A 103 -5.99 10.39 0.64
CA GLY A 103 -6.69 10.81 -0.58
C GLY A 103 -8.19 10.60 -0.46
N GLU A 104 -8.90 11.06 -1.49
CA GLU A 104 -10.32 10.80 -1.66
C GLU A 104 -10.55 9.53 -2.48
N LEU A 105 -11.50 8.71 -2.04
CA LEU A 105 -11.92 7.52 -2.76
C LEU A 105 -12.74 7.91 -3.99
N THR A 106 -12.34 7.41 -5.15
CA THR A 106 -13.19 7.39 -6.34
C THR A 106 -14.37 6.42 -6.15
N ALA A 107 -15.37 6.49 -7.03
CA ALA A 107 -16.51 5.55 -6.99
C ALA A 107 -16.05 4.10 -7.17
N ALA A 108 -15.17 3.83 -8.15
CA ALA A 108 -14.63 2.50 -8.40
C ALA A 108 -13.80 1.97 -7.20
N GLU A 109 -13.06 2.83 -6.51
CA GLU A 109 -12.32 2.45 -5.32
C GLU A 109 -13.22 2.16 -4.11
N ARG A 110 -14.34 2.90 -3.98
CA ARG A 110 -15.36 2.61 -2.96
C ARG A 110 -15.96 1.21 -3.14
N GLU A 111 -16.32 0.87 -4.38
CA GLU A 111 -16.82 -0.48 -4.70
C GLU A 111 -15.76 -1.56 -4.46
N HIS A 112 -14.49 -1.26 -4.78
CA HIS A 112 -13.40 -2.20 -4.58
C HIS A 112 -13.11 -2.45 -3.10
N VAL A 113 -12.99 -1.38 -2.30
CA VAL A 113 -12.70 -1.53 -0.87
C VAL A 113 -13.84 -2.23 -0.13
N GLU A 114 -15.10 -2.07 -0.60
CA GLU A 114 -16.24 -2.85 -0.12
C GLU A 114 -16.08 -4.35 -0.36
N ARG A 115 -15.64 -4.73 -1.55
CA ARG A 115 -15.49 -6.14 -1.92
C ARG A 115 -14.41 -6.84 -1.11
N ILE A 116 -13.27 -6.18 -0.88
CA ILE A 116 -12.16 -6.76 -0.09
C ILE A 116 -12.43 -6.72 1.41
N ALA A 117 -13.33 -5.85 1.88
CA ALA A 117 -13.75 -5.81 3.29
C ALA A 117 -14.73 -6.93 3.66
N GLY A 118 -15.47 -7.46 2.69
CA GLY A 118 -16.49 -8.50 2.86
C GLY A 118 -16.03 -9.93 2.58
N THR A 119 -14.73 -10.14 2.33
CA THR A 119 -14.07 -11.45 2.16
C THR A 119 -13.22 -11.79 3.37
#